data_AF-A0A840L5E3-F1
#
_entry.id   AF-A0A840L5E3-F1
#
_cell.length_a   1.000
_cell.length_b   1.000
_cell.length_c   1.000
_cell.angle_alpha   90.00
_cell.angle_beta   90.00
_cell.angle_gamma   90.00
#
_symmetry.space_group_name_H-M   'P 1'
#
loop_
_entity.id
_entity.type
_entity.pdbx_description
1 polymer ?
#
loop_
_entity_poly.entity_id
_entity_poly.type
_entity_poly.pdbx_seq_one_letter_code
_entity_poly.pdbx_strand_id
1 'polypeptide(L)'
;MNTDLPPRLLEFVDERVFNFAQGAQRHFGSNDLVVLLDFREEVPGLEALPRQRLAEADELPLDLRLKLAKPVTDLKPELGAPDQSFWYLVIFEDEDFACGEISSALLAGGGAI
;
A
#
# COMPACT_ATOMS: atom_id res chain seq x y z
N MET A 1 -12.98 14.49 3.80
CA MET A 1 -12.30 13.22 3.53
C MET A 1 -10.82 13.52 3.59
N ASN A 2 -10.20 13.30 4.76
CA ASN A 2 -8.77 13.60 4.97
C ASN A 2 -8.00 12.32 4.63
N THR A 3 -7.59 12.17 3.37
CA THR A 3 -6.61 11.18 2.99
C THR A 3 -5.27 11.71 3.48
N ASP A 4 -4.95 11.46 4.75
CA ASP A 4 -3.69 11.86 5.40
C ASP A 4 -2.56 10.93 4.90
N LEU A 5 -2.35 10.95 3.59
CA LEU A 5 -1.24 10.24 2.97
C LEU A 5 0.03 11.06 3.22
N PRO A 6 1.11 10.44 3.73
CA PRO A 6 2.38 11.12 3.83
C PRO A 6 2.78 11.69 2.46
N PRO A 7 3.18 12.96 2.34
CA PRO A 7 3.52 13.55 1.05
C PRO A 7 4.65 12.79 0.34
N ARG A 8 5.59 12.22 1.11
CA ARG A 8 6.62 11.32 0.60
C ARG A 8 6.06 10.06 -0.04
N LEU A 9 4.95 9.51 0.47
CA LEU A 9 4.32 8.33 -0.10
C LEU A 9 3.77 8.62 -1.49
N LEU A 10 3.19 9.81 -1.70
CA LEU A 10 2.59 10.22 -2.97
C LEU A 10 3.61 10.28 -4.12
N GLU A 11 4.88 10.58 -3.82
CA GLU A 11 5.96 10.59 -4.82
C GLU A 11 6.19 9.21 -5.46
N PHE A 12 5.78 8.14 -4.78
CA PHE A 12 5.92 6.75 -5.23
C PHE A 12 4.58 6.08 -5.54
N VAL A 13 3.50 6.86 -5.65
CA VAL A 13 2.17 6.34 -6.01
C VAL A 13 1.94 6.66 -7.48
N ASP A 14 2.19 5.67 -8.33
CA ASP A 14 1.98 5.75 -9.77
C ASP A 14 1.20 4.54 -10.30
N GLU A 15 0.77 4.57 -11.57
CA GLU A 15 -0.02 3.51 -12.21
C GLU A 15 0.58 2.11 -12.06
N ARG A 16 1.91 1.95 -11.97
CA ARG A 16 2.57 0.67 -11.76
C ARG A 16 2.21 0.06 -10.42
N VAL A 17 2.13 0.86 -9.36
CA VAL A 17 1.73 0.41 -8.02
C VAL A 17 0.30 -0.10 -8.02
N PHE A 18 -0.61 0.60 -8.71
CA PHE A 18 -2.00 0.16 -8.84
C PHE A 18 -2.15 -1.11 -9.68
N ASN A 19 -1.47 -1.19 -10.82
CA ASN A 19 -1.47 -2.38 -11.66
C ASN A 19 -0.90 -3.59 -10.91
N PHE A 20 0.18 -3.38 -10.13
CA PHE A 20 0.77 -4.40 -9.29
C PHE A 20 -0.20 -4.84 -8.18
N ALA A 21 -0.81 -3.89 -7.46
CA ALA A 21 -1.79 -4.17 -6.40
C ALA A 21 -2.97 -5.01 -6.93
N GLN A 22 -3.55 -4.63 -8.06
CA GLN A 22 -4.65 -5.38 -8.70
C GLN A 22 -4.20 -6.78 -9.13
N GLY A 23 -3.00 -6.89 -9.69
CA GLY A 23 -2.40 -8.18 -10.06
C GLY A 23 -2.22 -9.08 -8.84
N ALA A 24 -1.68 -8.53 -7.75
CA ALA A 24 -1.47 -9.24 -6.50
C ALA A 24 -2.80 -9.67 -5.86
N GLN A 25 -3.80 -8.81 -5.81
CA GLN A 25 -5.12 -9.15 -5.25
C GLN A 25 -5.77 -10.31 -5.99
N ARG A 26 -5.67 -10.33 -7.33
CA ARG A 26 -6.12 -11.46 -8.15
C ARG A 26 -5.29 -12.73 -7.92
N HIS A 27 -3.97 -12.57 -7.79
CA HIS A 27 -3.05 -13.69 -7.58
C HIS A 27 -3.25 -14.37 -6.22
N PHE A 28 -3.34 -13.59 -5.14
CA PHE A 28 -3.55 -14.07 -3.77
C PHE A 28 -5.02 -14.36 -3.45
N GLY A 29 -5.96 -13.94 -4.29
CA GLY A 29 -7.39 -14.09 -4.04
C GLY A 29 -7.87 -13.30 -2.83
N SER A 30 -7.17 -12.21 -2.47
CA SER A 30 -7.44 -11.41 -1.27
C SER A 30 -7.25 -9.93 -1.56
N ASN A 31 -8.15 -9.11 -1.02
CA ASN A 31 -8.02 -7.66 -1.04
C ASN A 31 -7.26 -7.12 0.18
N ASP A 32 -7.05 -7.96 1.20
CA ASP A 32 -6.36 -7.60 2.44
C ASP A 32 -4.84 -7.76 2.31
N LEU A 33 -4.27 -6.99 1.37
CA LEU A 33 -2.85 -7.00 1.03
C LEU A 33 -2.21 -5.64 1.31
N VAL A 34 -0.90 -5.70 1.53
CA VAL A 34 -0.03 -4.53 1.60
C VAL A 34 0.95 -4.64 0.44
N VAL A 35 1.02 -3.58 -0.37
CA VAL A 35 2.08 -3.40 -1.34
C VAL A 35 3.26 -2.75 -0.62
N LEU A 36 4.43 -3.38 -0.73
CA LEU A 36 5.68 -2.95 -0.13
C LEU A 36 6.64 -2.51 -1.23
N LEU A 37 7.32 -1.38 -1.02
CA LEU A 37 8.48 -0.95 -1.80
C LEU A 37 9.64 -0.70 -0.83
N ASP A 38 10.66 -1.53 -0.88
CA ASP A 38 11.83 -1.42 -0.01
C ASP A 38 13.04 -0.86 -0.77
N PHE A 39 13.41 0.38 -0.48
CA PHE A 39 14.58 1.04 -1.07
C PHE A 39 15.90 0.61 -0.43
N ARG A 40 15.88 -0.17 0.65
CA ARG A 40 17.11 -0.73 1.25
C ARG A 40 17.68 -1.89 0.43
N GLU A 41 16.89 -2.47 -0.48
CA GLU A 41 17.33 -3.53 -1.37
C GLU A 41 18.19 -2.99 -2.52
N GLU A 42 19.14 -3.80 -3.00
CA GLU A 42 20.02 -3.45 -4.12
C GLU A 42 19.23 -3.11 -5.40
N VAL A 43 18.06 -3.76 -5.58
CA VAL A 43 17.10 -3.45 -6.64
C VAL A 43 15.71 -3.33 -6.03
N PRO A 44 15.19 -2.11 -5.77
CA PRO A 44 13.90 -1.93 -5.13
C PRO A 44 12.78 -2.51 -6.00
N GLY A 45 12.11 -3.53 -5.48
CA GLY A 45 10.99 -4.22 -6.09
C GLY A 45 9.68 -3.89 -5.40
N LEU A 46 8.57 -3.95 -6.16
CA LEU A 46 7.24 -4.01 -5.56
C LEU A 46 6.96 -5.43 -5.11
N GLU A 47 6.58 -5.57 -3.85
CA GLU A 47 6.18 -6.84 -3.25
C GLU A 47 4.76 -6.73 -2.71
N ALA A 48 4.03 -7.84 -2.70
CA ALA A 48 2.69 -7.90 -2.10
C ALA A 48 2.69 -8.95 -1.01
N LEU A 49 2.34 -8.51 0.20
CA LEU A 49 2.33 -9.36 1.39
C LEU A 49 0.95 -9.31 2.06
N PRO A 50 0.52 -10.41 2.70
CA PRO A 50 -0.66 -10.38 3.54
C PRO A 50 -0.48 -9.37 4.66
N ARG A 51 -1.48 -8.52 4.88
CA ARG A 51 -1.43 -7.46 5.91
C ARG A 51 -1.08 -8.00 7.29
N GLN A 52 -1.65 -9.14 7.67
CA GLN A 52 -1.37 -9.79 8.95
C GLN A 52 0.12 -10.10 9.15
N ARG A 53 0.82 -10.55 8.10
CA ARG A 53 2.25 -10.86 8.16
C ARG A 53 3.07 -9.63 8.56
N LEU A 54 2.73 -8.46 8.04
CA LEU A 54 3.41 -7.21 8.38
C LEU A 54 2.97 -6.66 9.75
N ALA A 55 1.70 -6.83 10.13
CA ALA A 55 1.26 -6.46 11.48
C ALA A 55 2.00 -7.25 12.59
N GLU A 56 2.40 -8.48 12.28
CA GLU A 56 3.16 -9.37 13.17
C GLU A 56 4.69 -9.24 13.03
N ALA A 57 5.18 -8.48 12.04
CA ALA A 57 6.62 -8.36 11.78
C ALA A 57 7.31 -7.47 12.83
N ASP A 58 8.22 -8.04 13.63
CA ASP A 58 8.96 -7.31 14.67
C ASP A 58 9.97 -6.29 14.13
N GLU A 59 10.34 -6.39 12.85
CA GLU A 59 11.20 -5.44 12.16
C GLU A 59 10.51 -4.10 11.86
N LEU A 60 9.17 -4.05 11.90
CA LEU A 60 8.43 -2.82 11.66
C LEU A 60 8.18 -2.05 12.96
N PRO A 61 8.26 -0.71 12.93
CA PRO A 61 7.93 0.12 14.08
C PRO A 61 6.48 -0.11 14.54
N LEU A 62 6.27 0.00 15.86
CA LEU A 62 4.99 -0.28 16.51
C LEU A 62 3.83 0.52 15.88
N ASP A 63 4.05 1.79 15.56
CA ASP A 63 3.06 2.64 14.91
C ASP A 63 2.55 2.09 13.57
N LEU A 64 3.45 1.53 12.75
CA LEU A 64 3.08 0.89 11.49
C LEU A 64 2.31 -0.40 11.73
N ARG A 65 2.78 -1.24 12.65
CA ARG A 65 2.09 -2.48 13.01
C ARG A 65 0.68 -2.20 13.51
N LEU A 66 0.48 -1.14 14.30
CA LEU A 66 -0.83 -0.70 14.77
C LEU A 66 -1.72 -0.16 13.65
N LYS A 67 -1.16 0.55 12.67
CA LYS A 67 -1.90 0.96 11.46
C LYS A 67 -2.33 -0.24 10.63
N LEU A 68 -1.39 -1.13 10.34
CA LEU A 68 -1.60 -2.35 9.57
C LEU A 68 -2.45 -3.39 10.32
N ALA A 69 -2.65 -3.27 11.63
CA ALA A 69 -3.60 -4.11 12.36
C ALA A 69 -5.05 -3.87 11.92
N LYS A 70 -5.35 -2.73 11.31
CA LYS A 70 -6.67 -2.39 10.78
C LYS A 70 -6.78 -2.77 9.29
N PRO A 71 -7.89 -3.41 8.87
CA PRO A 71 -8.14 -3.61 7.46
C PRO A 71 -8.33 -2.25 6.77
N VAL A 72 -8.12 -2.24 5.46
CA VAL A 72 -8.44 -1.10 4.59
C VAL A 72 -9.92 -0.75 4.72
N THR A 73 -10.24 0.55 4.82
CA THR A 73 -11.60 1.03 5.12
C THR A 73 -12.60 0.69 4.01
N ASP A 74 -12.14 0.65 2.75
CA ASP A 74 -12.96 0.43 1.54
C ASP A 74 -12.60 -0.88 0.80
N LEU A 75 -12.48 -1.99 1.54
CA LEU A 75 -12.33 -3.32 0.92
C LEU A 75 -13.60 -3.68 0.13
N LYS A 76 -13.54 -3.57 -1.19
CA LYS A 76 -14.60 -4.09 -2.06
C LYS A 76 -14.59 -5.63 -2.04
N PRO A 77 -15.74 -6.30 -2.14
CA PRO A 77 -15.81 -7.76 -2.20
C PRO A 77 -15.27 -8.33 -3.52
N GLU A 78 -15.26 -7.55 -4.59
CA GLU A 78 -14.83 -7.96 -5.92
C GLU A 78 -13.30 -7.85 -6.07
N LEU A 79 -12.61 -8.98 -6.24
CA LEU A 79 -11.15 -9.02 -6.37
C LEU A 79 -10.65 -8.30 -7.63
N GLY A 80 -9.67 -7.41 -7.47
CA GLY A 80 -9.04 -6.67 -8.56
C GLY A 80 -10.01 -5.71 -9.27
N ALA A 81 -11.01 -5.21 -8.55
CA ALA A 81 -11.90 -4.17 -9.06
C ALA A 81 -11.14 -2.83 -9.20
N PRO A 82 -11.44 -2.04 -10.24
CA PRO A 82 -10.70 -0.80 -10.52
C PRO A 82 -10.83 0.25 -9.41
N ASP A 83 -11.90 0.20 -8.61
CA ASP A 83 -12.20 1.11 -7.50
C ASP A 83 -11.70 0.61 -6.12
N GLN A 84 -10.69 -0.26 -6.10
CA GLN A 84 -10.18 -0.84 -4.86
C GLN A 84 -9.14 -0.01 -4.14
N SER A 85 -9.15 -0.19 -2.83
CA SER A 85 -8.18 0.38 -1.92
C SER A 85 -7.25 -0.71 -1.38
N PHE A 86 -6.00 -0.36 -1.13
CA PHE A 86 -4.95 -1.25 -0.61
C PHE A 86 -4.02 -0.47 0.32
N TRP A 87 -3.30 -1.17 1.19
CA TRP A 87 -2.24 -0.56 1.97
C TRP A 87 -0.98 -0.44 1.11
N TYR A 88 -0.32 0.71 1.14
CA TYR A 88 0.99 0.91 0.53
C TYR A 88 1.99 1.31 1.61
N LEU A 89 3.12 0.60 1.64
CA LEU A 89 4.23 0.80 2.56
C LEU A 89 5.49 1.02 1.73
N VAL A 90 6.21 2.10 2.01
CA VAL A 90 7.51 2.40 1.44
C VAL A 90 8.51 2.46 2.57
N ILE A 91 9.62 1.74 2.41
CA ILE A 91 10.77 1.77 3.31
C ILE A 91 11.89 2.50 2.60
N PHE A 92 12.40 3.56 3.20
CA PHE A 92 13.47 4.38 2.63
C PHE A 92 14.85 3.87 3.07
N GLU A 93 15.89 4.28 2.33
CA GLU A 93 17.29 3.96 2.65
C GLU A 93 17.72 4.50 4.03
N ASP A 94 17.08 5.57 4.51
CA ASP A 94 17.33 6.19 5.83
C ASP A 94 16.60 5.47 6.98
N GLU A 95 16.06 4.26 6.74
CA GLU A 95 15.24 3.49 7.69
C GLU A 95 13.93 4.20 8.09
N ASP A 96 13.55 5.25 7.36
CA ASP A 96 12.26 5.92 7.49
C ASP A 96 11.17 5.11 6.78
N PHE A 97 9.92 5.28 7.22
CA PHE A 97 8.79 4.52 6.69
C PHE A 97 7.62 5.43 6.35
N ALA A 98 7.07 5.28 5.15
CA ALA A 98 5.82 5.90 4.76
C ALA A 98 4.76 4.83 4.50
N CYS A 99 3.64 4.90 5.21
CA CYS A 99 2.54 3.95 5.06
C CYS A 99 1.20 4.68 4.99
N GLY A 100 0.34 4.21 4.10
CA GLY A 100 -0.99 4.78 3.94
C GLY A 100 -1.94 3.91 3.14
N GLU A 101 -3.23 4.18 3.29
CA GLU A 101 -4.28 3.56 2.50
C GLU A 101 -4.36 4.28 1.15
N ILE A 102 -4.09 3.56 0.07
CA ILE A 102 -4.18 4.06 -1.30
C ILE A 102 -5.49 3.56 -1.89
N SER A 103 -6.28 4.50 -2.41
CA SER A 103 -7.50 4.22 -3.17
C SER A 103 -7.26 4.60 -4.62
N SER A 104 -7.83 3.87 -5.57
CA SER A 104 -7.82 4.28 -6.98
C SER A 104 -8.60 5.57 -7.25
N ALA A 105 -9.46 6.03 -6.33
CA ALA A 105 -10.01 7.38 -6.35
C ALA A 105 -8.91 8.46 -6.30
N LEU A 106 -7.73 8.14 -5.74
CA LEU A 106 -6.56 9.01 -5.74
C LEU A 106 -6.02 9.24 -7.16
N LEU A 107 -6.00 8.21 -8.02
CA LEU A 107 -5.63 8.35 -9.43
C LEU A 107 -6.69 9.12 -10.22
N ALA A 108 -7.97 8.81 -9.99
CA ALA A 108 -9.08 9.47 -10.68
C ALA A 108 -9.21 10.96 -10.33
N GLY A 109 -8.83 11.34 -9.10
CA GLY A 109 -8.75 12.73 -8.64
C GLY A 109 -7.45 13.46 -8.96
N GLY A 110 -6.42 12.74 -9.44
CA GLY A 110 -5.10 13.29 -9.78
C GLY A 110 -5.02 14.01 -11.14
N GLY A 111 -6.16 14.18 -11.82
CA GLY A 111 -6.27 14.91 -13.08
C GLY A 111 -7.01 16.25 -12.93
N ALA A 112 -6.50 17.18 -12.13
CA ALA A 112 -6.75 18.61 -12.26
C ALA A 112 -5.85 19.42 -11.30
N ILE A 113 -4.69 19.86 -11.80
CA ILE A 113 -4.18 21.21 -11.49
C ILE A 113 -4.34 22.08 -12.74
#